data_AF-A0A2V8BJ34-F1
#
_entry.id   AF-A0A2V8BJ34-F1
#
_cell.length_a   1.000
_cell.length_b   1.000
_cell.length_c   1.000
_cell.angle_alpha   90.00
_cell.angle_beta   90.00
_cell.angle_gamma   90.00
#
_symmetry.space_group_name_H-M   'P 1'
#
loop_
_entity.id
_entity.type
_entity.pdbx_description
1 polymer ?
#
loop_
_entity_poly.entity_id
_entity_poly.type
_entity_poly.pdbx_seq_one_letter_code
_entity_poly.pdbx_strand_id
1 'polypeptide(L)'
;APPSNIPDIFGRRALSAGRLAALGATLDFHHGLLGAAVDQQPPTFTAANRTVAVYATVTDAGGRLVPDLERTAFEIDDNGKRQELTLFANEIQPITAVMLLDRSGSMRANFDLVEEAAEQFVNALVPADQARIGSFANRIQLDPRDFTSDHDELRRILKTELQPEGP
;
A
#
# COMPACT_ATOMS: atom_id res chain seq x y z
N ALA A 1 17.71 -9.47 19.13
CA ALA A 1 18.07 -8.07 18.83
C ALA A 1 16.91 -7.17 19.28
N PRO A 2 17.18 -5.97 19.81
CA PRO A 2 16.20 -5.07 20.40
C PRO A 2 15.25 -4.45 19.35
N PRO A 3 14.10 -3.85 19.75
CA PRO A 3 13.18 -3.22 18.82
C PRO A 3 13.80 -1.93 18.24
N SER A 4 13.74 -1.81 16.91
CA SER A 4 14.19 -0.62 16.18
C SER A 4 13.12 0.47 16.27
N ASN A 5 13.39 1.46 17.11
CA ASN A 5 12.76 2.78 17.10
C ASN A 5 13.38 3.62 15.97
N ILE A 6 12.61 3.96 14.94
CA ILE A 6 12.92 5.10 14.05
C ILE A 6 11.64 5.92 13.86
N PRO A 7 11.48 7.03 14.58
CA PRO A 7 10.51 8.07 14.23
C PRO A 7 11.02 8.96 13.09
N ASP A 8 10.09 9.36 12.22
CA ASP A 8 10.06 10.56 11.38
C ASP A 8 11.27 10.96 10.51
N ILE A 9 11.18 10.73 9.20
CA ILE A 9 11.78 11.60 8.17
C ILE A 9 10.74 11.84 7.04
N PHE A 10 9.84 12.79 7.26
CA PHE A 10 9.29 13.65 6.20
C PHE A 10 9.17 15.07 6.77
N GLY A 11 10.31 15.72 6.95
CA GLY A 11 10.40 17.13 7.29
C GLY A 11 9.94 18.00 6.11
N ARG A 12 8.69 18.47 6.15
CA ARG A 12 8.25 19.62 5.34
C ARG A 12 8.48 20.89 6.15
N ARG A 13 9.65 21.50 6.01
CA ARG A 13 9.91 22.86 6.49
C ARG A 13 9.25 23.85 5.54
N ALA A 14 8.18 24.49 5.98
CA ALA A 14 7.69 25.72 5.40
C ALA A 14 8.56 26.88 5.92
N LEU A 15 9.13 27.64 4.99
CA LEU A 15 9.85 28.89 5.25
C LEU A 15 8.83 29.94 5.69
N SER A 16 8.94 30.46 6.92
CA SER A 16 8.30 31.74 7.25
C SER A 16 9.30 32.87 7.02
N ALA A 17 8.86 33.80 6.18
CA ALA A 17 9.56 35.02 5.81
C ALA A 17 9.73 35.95 7.02
N GLY A 18 10.72 36.83 6.91
CA GLY A 18 11.27 37.60 8.02
C GLY A 18 10.31 38.54 8.74
N ARG A 19 10.80 39.09 9.86
CA ARG A 19 11.36 40.45 9.88
C ARG A 19 11.96 40.75 11.25
N LEU A 20 13.20 41.20 11.21
CA LEU A 20 13.85 41.95 12.29
C LEU A 20 13.05 43.23 12.54
N ALA A 21 12.63 43.46 13.79
CA ALA A 21 12.23 44.78 14.25
C ALA A 21 13.09 45.12 15.47
N ALA A 22 13.91 46.16 15.28
CA ALA A 22 14.85 46.66 16.25
C ALA A 22 14.14 47.27 17.46
N LEU A 23 14.78 47.09 18.61
CA LEU A 23 14.43 47.66 19.91
C LEU A 23 14.54 49.19 19.84
N GLY A 24 13.41 49.89 19.95
CA GLY A 24 13.35 51.34 20.15
C GLY A 24 12.60 51.64 21.44
N ALA A 25 13.32 52.09 22.46
CA ALA A 25 12.77 52.62 23.70
C ALA A 25 12.38 54.10 23.50
N THR A 26 11.21 54.53 24.00
CA THR A 26 11.04 55.46 25.15
C THR A 26 9.61 56.03 25.28
N LEU A 27 9.14 55.99 26.54
CA LEU A 27 8.14 56.76 27.31
C LEU A 27 6.88 57.39 26.67
N ASP A 28 5.74 56.88 27.17
CA ASP A 28 4.60 57.55 27.84
C ASP A 28 4.02 58.85 27.27
N PHE A 29 2.72 58.86 26.95
CA PHE A 29 1.68 59.71 27.57
C PHE A 29 0.25 59.29 27.15
N HIS A 30 -0.69 59.55 28.06
CA HIS A 30 -2.02 58.94 28.26
C HIS A 30 -3.13 59.27 27.24
N HIS A 31 -3.99 58.29 26.91
CA HIS A 31 -5.45 58.43 26.92
C HIS A 31 -6.17 57.09 26.65
N GLY A 32 -7.15 56.72 27.49
CA GLY A 32 -8.29 55.90 27.05
C GLY A 32 -8.31 54.43 27.50
N LEU A 33 -9.27 54.13 28.37
CA LEU A 33 -9.68 52.80 28.80
C LEU A 33 -10.22 51.99 27.61
N LEU A 34 -9.55 50.90 27.22
CA LEU A 34 -10.12 49.81 26.42
C LEU A 34 -9.52 48.50 26.94
N GLY A 35 -10.36 47.69 27.59
CA GLY A 35 -9.99 46.36 28.06
C GLY A 35 -9.54 45.49 26.89
N ALA A 36 -8.37 44.87 27.03
CA ALA A 36 -7.95 43.81 26.11
C ALA A 36 -8.84 42.59 26.34
N ALA A 37 -9.73 42.30 25.39
CA ALA A 37 -10.34 40.99 25.28
C ALA A 37 -9.21 40.01 24.94
N VAL A 38 -8.87 39.13 25.88
CA VAL A 38 -8.06 37.95 25.57
C VAL A 38 -8.99 37.05 24.76
N ASP A 39 -8.76 37.00 23.45
CA ASP A 39 -9.45 36.08 22.56
C ASP A 39 -9.06 34.65 22.97
N GLN A 40 -9.88 34.03 23.82
CA GLN A 40 -9.72 32.63 24.18
C GLN A 40 -10.15 31.82 22.97
N GLN A 41 -9.20 31.56 22.08
CA GLN A 41 -9.39 30.67 20.96
C GLN A 41 -9.91 29.32 21.51
N PRO A 42 -11.13 28.89 21.15
CA PRO A 42 -11.74 27.72 21.76
C PRO A 42 -10.82 26.52 21.57
N PRO A 43 -10.64 25.68 22.61
CA PRO A 43 -9.74 24.53 22.54
C PRO A 43 -10.10 23.69 21.33
N THR A 44 -9.19 23.64 20.35
CA THR A 44 -9.36 22.81 19.17
C THR A 44 -9.08 21.37 19.59
N PHE A 45 -10.15 20.60 19.85
CA PHE A 45 -10.05 19.18 20.12
C PHE A 45 -9.75 18.43 18.82
N THR A 46 -8.47 18.13 18.56
CA THR A 46 -8.09 17.20 17.49
C THR A 46 -8.27 15.78 18.01
N ALA A 47 -9.46 15.20 17.82
CA ALA A 47 -9.65 13.77 18.05
C ALA A 47 -8.96 12.99 16.92
N ALA A 48 -7.74 12.52 17.17
CA ALA A 48 -7.07 11.60 16.26
C ALA A 48 -7.75 10.21 16.38
N ASN A 49 -8.60 9.86 15.41
CA ASN A 49 -9.19 8.52 15.30
C ASN A 49 -8.14 7.51 14.80
N ARG A 50 -7.32 6.99 15.73
CA ARG A 50 -6.30 5.99 15.40
C ARG A 50 -6.96 4.64 15.09
N THR A 51 -7.34 4.44 13.83
CA THR A 51 -7.79 3.15 13.30
C THR A 51 -6.59 2.25 13.04
N VAL A 52 -6.66 0.99 13.42
CA VAL A 52 -5.63 -0.02 13.16
C VAL A 52 -6.19 -1.04 12.19
N ALA A 53 -5.49 -1.24 11.06
CA ALA A 53 -5.89 -2.25 10.08
C ALA A 53 -5.52 -3.65 10.56
N VAL A 54 -6.46 -4.58 10.45
CA VAL A 54 -6.26 -6.01 10.70
C VAL A 54 -6.64 -6.75 9.43
N TYR A 55 -5.71 -7.55 8.89
CA TYR A 55 -5.96 -8.39 7.72
C TYR A 55 -6.16 -9.83 8.18
N ALA A 56 -7.19 -10.49 7.65
CA ALA A 56 -7.50 -11.87 7.96
C ALA A 56 -7.78 -12.64 6.66
N THR A 57 -7.25 -13.85 6.57
CA THR A 57 -7.56 -14.82 5.50
C THR A 57 -8.29 -15.99 6.14
N VAL A 58 -9.50 -16.28 5.66
CA VAL A 58 -10.30 -17.39 6.18
C VAL A 58 -10.34 -18.51 5.15
N THR A 59 -10.08 -19.73 5.61
CA THR A 59 -10.14 -20.95 4.82
C THR A 59 -11.06 -21.97 5.47
N ASP A 60 -11.71 -22.81 4.67
CA ASP A 60 -12.43 -23.97 5.16
C ASP A 60 -11.49 -25.12 5.59
N ALA A 61 -12.05 -26.23 6.06
CA ALA A 61 -11.28 -27.41 6.48
C ALA A 61 -10.45 -28.06 5.35
N GLY A 62 -10.80 -27.79 4.08
CA GLY A 62 -10.07 -28.25 2.91
C GLY A 62 -9.02 -27.25 2.40
N GLY A 63 -8.83 -26.12 3.09
CA GLY A 63 -7.89 -25.06 2.70
C GLY A 63 -8.39 -24.12 1.61
N ARG A 64 -9.68 -24.19 1.24
CA ARG A 64 -10.27 -23.28 0.24
C ARG A 64 -10.63 -21.95 0.88
N LEU A 65 -10.36 -20.85 0.19
CA LEU A 65 -10.72 -19.50 0.66
C LEU A 65 -12.23 -19.37 0.85
N VAL A 66 -12.63 -18.67 1.92
CA VAL A 66 -14.03 -18.33 2.23
C VAL A 66 -14.15 -16.79 2.22
N PRO A 67 -14.26 -16.16 1.03
CA PRO A 67 -14.21 -14.71 0.89
C PRO A 67 -15.55 -14.01 1.22
N ASP A 68 -16.63 -14.77 1.32
CA ASP A 68 -18.02 -14.30 1.43
C ASP A 68 -18.52 -14.18 2.88
N LEU A 69 -17.60 -14.17 3.85
CA LEU A 69 -17.97 -13.94 5.25
C LEU A 69 -18.37 -12.48 5.47
N GLU A 70 -19.52 -12.30 6.09
CA GLU A 70 -20.04 -11.01 6.51
C GLU A 70 -19.33 -10.49 7.76
N ARG A 71 -19.40 -9.18 7.99
CA ARG A 71 -18.85 -8.51 9.18
C ARG A 71 -19.22 -9.22 10.50
N THR A 72 -20.42 -9.79 10.57
CA THR A 72 -20.94 -10.48 11.76
C THR A 72 -20.23 -11.79 12.08
N ALA A 73 -19.41 -12.33 11.18
CA ALA A 73 -18.59 -13.51 11.42
C ALA A 73 -17.29 -13.19 12.19
N PHE A 74 -17.01 -11.90 12.45
CA PHE A 74 -15.75 -11.45 13.03
C PHE A 74 -15.96 -10.71 14.35
N GLU A 75 -15.08 -11.00 15.30
CA GLU A 75 -14.96 -10.34 16.58
C GLU A 75 -13.49 -9.97 16.80
N ILE A 76 -13.22 -8.73 17.21
CA ILE A 76 -11.85 -8.26 17.45
C ILE A 76 -11.67 -8.06 18.95
N ASP A 77 -10.76 -8.81 19.56
CA ASP A 77 -10.37 -8.61 20.96
C ASP A 77 -8.93 -8.10 21.02
N ASP A 78 -8.70 -7.02 21.79
CA ASP A 78 -7.38 -6.50 22.12
C ASP A 78 -7.15 -6.67 23.63
N ASN A 79 -6.12 -7.44 24.00
CA ASN A 79 -5.80 -7.77 25.40
C ASN A 79 -7.02 -8.29 26.19
N GLY A 80 -7.84 -9.13 25.54
CA GLY A 80 -9.04 -9.73 26.13
C GLY A 80 -10.24 -8.79 26.25
N LYS A 81 -10.17 -7.59 25.66
CA LYS A 81 -11.30 -6.64 25.60
C LYS A 81 -11.81 -6.53 24.18
N ARG A 82 -13.14 -6.68 24.01
CA ARG A 82 -13.81 -6.48 22.73
C ARG A 82 -13.59 -5.07 22.21
N GLN A 83 -13.09 -4.97 20.98
CA GLN A 83 -12.96 -3.75 20.21
C GLN A 83 -14.10 -3.63 19.22
N GLU A 84 -14.49 -2.40 18.92
CA GLU A 84 -15.47 -2.12 17.89
C GLU A 84 -14.84 -2.25 16.51
N LEU A 85 -15.46 -3.06 15.64
CA LEU A 85 -15.09 -3.13 14.22
C LEU A 85 -15.80 -2.00 13.46
N THR A 86 -15.12 -0.86 13.34
CA THR A 86 -15.65 0.37 12.73
C THR A 86 -15.65 0.38 11.21
N LEU A 87 -14.70 -0.34 10.59
CA LEU A 87 -14.60 -0.52 9.14
C LEU A 87 -14.43 -2.00 8.81
N PHE A 88 -15.22 -2.50 7.87
CA PHE A 88 -15.12 -3.84 7.33
C PHE A 88 -15.15 -3.75 5.81
N ALA A 89 -14.21 -4.42 5.15
CA ALA A 89 -14.13 -4.51 3.70
C ALA A 89 -13.77 -5.95 3.32
N ASN A 90 -14.62 -6.59 2.53
CA ASN A 90 -14.42 -7.92 1.95
C ASN A 90 -14.54 -7.90 0.42
N GLU A 91 -14.53 -6.71 -0.17
CA GLU A 91 -14.63 -6.51 -1.61
C GLU A 91 -13.35 -7.00 -2.30
N ILE A 92 -13.52 -7.63 -3.47
CA ILE A 92 -12.38 -8.01 -4.33
C ILE A 92 -11.77 -6.73 -4.87
N GLN A 93 -10.54 -6.43 -4.44
CA GLN A 93 -9.76 -5.30 -4.95
C GLN A 93 -8.94 -5.76 -6.15
N PRO A 94 -9.05 -5.07 -7.31
CA PRO A 94 -8.23 -5.40 -8.46
C PRO A 94 -6.74 -5.30 -8.15
N ILE A 95 -5.96 -6.22 -8.68
CA ILE A 95 -4.51 -6.25 -8.49
C ILE A 95 -3.76 -5.73 -9.71
N THR A 96 -2.59 -5.16 -9.46
CA THR A 96 -1.61 -4.85 -10.51
C THR A 96 -0.33 -5.62 -10.23
N ALA A 97 -0.02 -6.59 -11.07
CA ALA A 97 1.03 -7.58 -10.80
C ALA A 97 2.14 -7.57 -11.86
N VAL A 98 3.38 -7.81 -11.43
CA VAL A 98 4.49 -8.17 -12.33
C VAL A 98 4.88 -9.60 -12.04
N MET A 99 4.74 -10.48 -13.03
CA MET A 99 5.13 -11.88 -12.93
C MET A 99 6.48 -12.07 -13.61
N LEU A 100 7.49 -12.54 -12.88
CA LEU A 100 8.86 -12.66 -13.38
C LEU A 100 9.31 -14.13 -13.37
N LEU A 101 9.48 -14.73 -14.54
CA LEU A 101 9.78 -16.15 -14.73
C LEU A 101 11.29 -16.39 -14.84
N ASP A 102 11.81 -17.31 -14.03
CA ASP A 102 13.23 -17.71 -14.09
C ASP A 102 13.51 -18.56 -15.34
N ARG A 103 14.52 -18.18 -16.10
CA ARG A 103 15.00 -18.85 -17.32
C ARG A 103 16.47 -19.29 -17.21
N SER A 104 17.01 -19.43 -16.00
CA SER A 104 18.35 -19.96 -15.73
C SER A 104 18.47 -21.45 -16.12
N GLY A 105 19.70 -21.91 -16.35
CA GLY A 105 19.95 -23.29 -16.77
C GLY A 105 19.49 -24.35 -15.75
N SER A 106 19.50 -24.01 -14.46
CA SER A 106 19.00 -24.90 -13.39
C SER A 106 17.49 -25.11 -13.44
N MET A 107 16.75 -24.15 -13.99
CA MET A 107 15.30 -24.19 -14.13
C MET A 107 14.84 -24.86 -15.41
N ARG A 108 15.76 -25.26 -16.30
CA ARG A 108 15.45 -25.83 -17.62
C ARG A 108 14.46 -26.99 -17.58
N ALA A 109 14.59 -27.89 -16.61
CA ALA A 109 13.68 -29.03 -16.46
C ALA A 109 12.24 -28.63 -16.04
N ASN A 110 12.07 -27.41 -15.52
CA ASN A 110 10.81 -26.87 -14.99
C ASN A 110 10.20 -25.79 -15.89
N PHE A 111 10.81 -25.48 -17.04
CA PHE A 111 10.37 -24.41 -17.93
C PHE A 111 8.90 -24.55 -18.34
N ASP A 112 8.52 -25.73 -18.82
CA ASP A 112 7.15 -26.00 -19.25
C ASP A 112 6.18 -25.91 -18.05
N LEU A 113 6.56 -26.44 -16.89
CA LEU A 113 5.76 -26.38 -15.66
C LEU A 113 5.54 -24.94 -15.18
N VAL A 114 6.58 -24.10 -15.22
CA VAL A 114 6.50 -22.69 -14.80
C VAL A 114 5.65 -21.89 -15.79
N GLU A 115 5.78 -22.15 -17.09
CA GLU A 115 4.97 -21.52 -18.12
C GLU A 115 3.50 -21.90 -17.97
N GLU A 116 3.19 -23.18 -17.76
CA GLU A 116 1.83 -23.66 -17.48
C GLU A 116 1.24 -23.02 -16.21
N ALA A 117 2.03 -22.94 -15.13
CA ALA A 117 1.58 -22.30 -13.89
C ALA A 117 1.33 -20.79 -14.08
N ALA A 118 2.18 -20.12 -14.85
CA ALA A 118 2.02 -18.72 -15.20
C ALA A 118 0.76 -18.49 -16.06
N GLU A 119 0.45 -19.39 -17.00
CA GLU A 119 -0.81 -19.36 -17.74
C GLU A 119 -2.03 -19.52 -16.82
N GLN A 120 -1.96 -20.44 -15.85
CA GLN A 120 -3.05 -20.59 -14.87
C GLN A 120 -3.24 -19.33 -14.03
N PHE A 121 -2.15 -18.65 -13.66
CA PHE A 121 -2.23 -17.37 -12.98
C PHE A 121 -2.93 -16.31 -13.84
N VAL A 122 -2.55 -16.18 -15.13
CA VAL A 122 -3.22 -15.26 -16.07
C VAL A 122 -4.71 -15.60 -16.23
N ASN A 123 -5.07 -16.88 -16.26
CA ASN A 123 -6.47 -17.31 -16.34
C ASN A 123 -7.28 -16.98 -15.08
N ALA A 124 -6.62 -16.86 -13.92
CA ALA A 124 -7.25 -16.54 -12.64
C ALA A 124 -7.43 -15.04 -12.41
N LEU A 125 -6.78 -14.19 -13.21
CA LEU A 125 -6.98 -12.74 -13.16
C LEU A 125 -8.45 -12.40 -13.47
N VAL A 126 -8.98 -11.38 -12.80
CA VAL A 126 -10.28 -10.81 -13.14
C VAL A 126 -10.12 -9.67 -14.15
N PRO A 127 -11.17 -9.26 -14.90
CA PRO A 127 -11.03 -8.24 -15.95
C PRO A 127 -10.51 -6.87 -15.48
N ALA A 128 -10.61 -6.57 -14.18
CA ALA A 128 -10.09 -5.34 -13.59
C ALA A 128 -8.62 -5.43 -13.20
N ASP A 129 -8.05 -6.64 -13.14
CA ASP A 129 -6.65 -6.86 -12.84
C ASP A 129 -5.79 -6.46 -14.03
N GLN A 130 -4.56 -6.05 -13.74
CA GLN A 130 -3.59 -5.74 -14.77
C GLN A 130 -2.26 -6.41 -14.46
N ALA A 131 -1.58 -6.87 -15.50
CA ALA A 131 -0.31 -7.54 -15.35
C ALA A 131 0.75 -7.10 -16.37
N ARG A 132 1.99 -7.39 -16.02
CA ARG A 132 3.12 -7.50 -16.94
C ARG A 132 3.83 -8.81 -16.67
N ILE A 133 4.38 -9.40 -17.72
CA ILE A 133 5.08 -10.68 -17.68
C ILE A 133 6.52 -10.43 -18.07
N GLY A 134 7.42 -10.91 -17.26
CA GLY A 134 8.83 -10.88 -17.54
C GLY A 134 9.48 -12.23 -17.42
N SER A 135 10.70 -12.28 -17.91
CA SER A 135 11.61 -13.38 -17.61
C SER A 135 12.94 -12.81 -17.14
N PHE A 136 13.69 -13.61 -16.38
CA PHE A 136 15.06 -13.29 -16.01
C PHE A 136 16.00 -14.49 -16.20
N ALA A 137 17.18 -14.20 -16.76
CA ALA A 137 18.34 -15.07 -16.75
C ALA A 137 19.59 -14.19 -16.87
N ASN A 138 20.18 -14.08 -18.08
CA ASN A 138 21.26 -13.14 -18.35
C ASN A 138 20.84 -11.67 -18.26
N ARG A 139 19.56 -11.39 -18.55
CA ARG A 139 18.95 -10.06 -18.47
C ARG A 139 17.53 -10.17 -17.94
N ILE A 140 16.96 -9.04 -17.55
CA ILE A 140 15.54 -8.93 -17.25
C ILE A 140 14.84 -8.40 -18.50
N GLN A 141 13.76 -9.06 -18.90
CA GLN A 141 12.85 -8.61 -19.96
C GLN A 141 11.45 -8.54 -19.36
N LEU A 142 10.68 -7.49 -19.68
CA LEU A 142 9.34 -7.24 -19.15
C LEU A 142 8.41 -6.72 -20.24
N ASP A 143 7.39 -7.49 -20.56
CA ASP A 143 6.41 -7.23 -21.62
C ASP A 143 4.97 -7.41 -21.09
N PRO A 144 3.98 -6.66 -21.61
CA PRO A 144 4.16 -5.51 -22.49
C PRO A 144 4.81 -4.34 -21.73
N ARG A 145 5.03 -3.21 -22.42
CA ARG A 145 5.69 -2.03 -21.82
C ARG A 145 4.89 -1.45 -20.65
N ASP A 146 3.57 -1.40 -20.80
CA ASP A 146 2.62 -0.90 -19.81
C ASP A 146 1.82 -2.07 -19.24
N PHE A 147 1.15 -1.86 -18.10
CA PHE A 147 0.26 -2.88 -17.53
C PHE A 147 -0.97 -3.06 -18.42
N THR A 148 -1.35 -4.32 -18.65
CA THR A 148 -2.49 -4.68 -19.50
C THR A 148 -3.44 -5.60 -18.75
N SER A 149 -4.73 -5.49 -19.03
CA SER A 149 -5.77 -6.46 -18.61
C SER A 149 -6.13 -7.43 -19.74
N ASP A 150 -5.43 -7.37 -20.89
CA ASP A 150 -5.66 -8.27 -22.01
C ASP A 150 -5.01 -9.64 -21.75
N HIS A 151 -5.84 -10.62 -21.41
CA HIS A 151 -5.36 -11.98 -21.15
C HIS A 151 -4.85 -12.69 -22.40
N ASP A 152 -5.36 -12.36 -23.60
CA ASP A 152 -4.85 -12.93 -24.85
C ASP A 152 -3.43 -12.43 -25.12
N GLU A 153 -3.19 -11.13 -24.87
CA GLU A 153 -1.85 -10.53 -24.95
C GLU A 153 -0.87 -11.20 -23.97
N LEU A 154 -1.26 -11.33 -22.70
CA LEU A 154 -0.44 -11.96 -21.66
C LEU A 154 -0.12 -13.43 -21.98
N ARG A 155 -1.09 -14.21 -22.46
CA ARG A 155 -0.88 -15.60 -22.88
C ARG A 155 0.07 -15.71 -24.08
N ARG A 156 -0.03 -14.78 -25.03
CA ARG A 156 0.87 -14.73 -26.18
C ARG A 156 2.31 -14.44 -25.75
N ILE A 157 2.51 -13.53 -24.79
CA ILE A 157 3.83 -13.19 -24.24
C ILE A 157 4.48 -14.42 -23.60
N LEU A 158 3.73 -15.17 -22.77
CA LEU A 158 4.24 -16.40 -22.14
C LEU A 158 4.74 -17.41 -23.17
N LYS A 159 4.03 -17.58 -24.28
CA LYS A 159 4.36 -18.58 -25.31
C LYS A 159 5.47 -18.18 -26.26
N THR A 160 5.68 -16.87 -26.48
CA THR A 160 6.46 -16.40 -27.64
C THR A 160 7.53 -15.37 -27.33
N GLU A 161 7.47 -14.68 -26.19
CA GLU A 161 8.32 -13.52 -25.92
C GLU A 161 9.29 -13.72 -24.74
N LEU A 162 9.20 -14.84 -24.02
CA LEU A 162 10.14 -15.13 -22.93
C LEU A 162 11.57 -15.28 -23.47
N GLN A 163 12.54 -14.85 -22.66
CA GLN A 163 13.94 -14.91 -23.07
C GLN A 163 14.43 -16.36 -23.18
N PRO A 164 15.42 -16.62 -24.04
CA PRO A 164 16.04 -17.94 -24.14
C PRO A 164 16.75 -18.32 -22.83
N GLU A 165 17.03 -19.61 -22.69
CA GLU A 165 17.80 -20.18 -21.58
C GLU A 165 19.10 -19.37 -21.33
N GLY A 166 19.30 -18.94 -20.09
CA GLY A 166 20.58 -18.41 -19.62
C GLY A 166 21.46 -19.51 -19.00
N PRO A 167 22.68 -19.15 -18.59
CA PRO A 167 23.65 -20.06 -18.00
C PRO A 167 23.16 -20.71 -16.69
#